data_AF-A0AAP9CJJ4-F1
#
_entry.id   AF-A0AAP9CJJ4-F1
#
_cell.length_a   1.000
_cell.length_b   1.000
_cell.length_c   1.000
_cell.angle_alpha   90.00
_cell.angle_beta   90.00
_cell.angle_gamma   90.00
#
_symmetry.space_group_name_H-M   'P 1'
#
loop_
_entity.id
_entity.type
_entity.pdbx_description
1 polymer ?
#
loop_
_entity_poly.entity_id
_entity_poly.type
_entity_poly.pdbx_seq_one_letter_code
_entity_poly.pdbx_strand_id
1 'polypeptide(L)'
;MKLLTTMLCVLLISGCQPSDPLSAKNDPKSPWWELGFTEPNYMKVWVEDTSVEDIKGRAFMHTGGGSASGGQPEDGTASAQGWHGVGSNGKAVVGADLPKRIYVRWQSIVEPQTYKAWVDIPEEARQLMLESVNQRCAKTPEQKGRYNASLYLGLAPGGGVQVWVRDSCHHPVKVARAQAEVEPLGPSQGKNQGRYAYPVSEKSKRYIERFGIPYGSW
;
A
#
# COMPACT_ATOMS: atom_id res chain seq x y z
N MET A 1 -6.12 -65.63 13.46
CA MET A 1 -5.70 -64.96 12.20
C MET A 1 -6.78 -64.10 11.52
N LYS A 2 -7.97 -63.87 12.10
CA LYS A 2 -9.01 -63.00 11.51
C LYS A 2 -9.17 -61.62 12.19
N LEU A 3 -8.67 -61.46 13.42
CA LEU A 3 -8.71 -60.19 14.15
C LEU A 3 -7.58 -59.21 13.78
N LEU A 4 -6.39 -59.71 13.39
CA LEU A 4 -5.30 -58.83 12.95
C LEU A 4 -5.57 -58.19 11.58
N THR A 5 -6.33 -58.88 10.72
CA THR A 5 -6.68 -58.39 9.38
C THR A 5 -7.78 -57.33 9.40
N THR A 6 -8.59 -57.27 10.46
CA THR A 6 -9.63 -56.24 10.62
C THR A 6 -9.07 -54.93 11.17
N MET A 7 -7.96 -54.97 11.91
CA MET A 7 -7.32 -53.77 12.47
C MET A 7 -6.50 -52.98 11.43
N LEU A 8 -6.03 -53.65 10.37
CA LEU A 8 -5.25 -53.01 9.30
C LEU A 8 -6.10 -52.19 8.31
N CYS A 9 -7.40 -52.52 8.16
CA CYS A 9 -8.31 -51.78 7.27
C CYS A 9 -8.81 -50.44 7.86
N VAL A 10 -8.84 -50.30 9.19
CA VAL A 10 -9.31 -49.05 9.83
C VAL A 10 -8.24 -47.95 9.81
N LEU A 11 -6.96 -48.31 9.73
CA LEU A 11 -5.83 -47.37 9.68
C LEU A 11 -5.62 -46.70 8.30
N LEU A 12 -6.30 -47.16 7.24
CA LEU A 12 -6.14 -46.61 5.89
C LEU A 12 -7.13 -45.48 5.55
N ILE A 13 -8.08 -45.16 6.43
CA ILE A 13 -9.17 -44.20 6.13
C ILE A 13 -8.88 -42.79 6.70
N SER A 14 -7.82 -42.59 7.47
CA SER A 14 -7.50 -41.28 8.10
C SER A 14 -6.69 -40.31 7.23
N GLY A 15 -6.59 -40.53 5.91
CA GLY A 15 -5.58 -39.87 5.07
C GLY A 15 -6.00 -38.66 4.23
N CYS A 16 -7.28 -38.51 3.86
CA CYS A 16 -7.72 -37.40 3.00
C CYS A 16 -8.41 -36.32 3.81
N GLN A 17 -7.64 -35.41 4.42
CA GLN A 17 -8.22 -34.10 4.74
C GLN A 17 -8.55 -33.42 3.40
N PRO A 18 -9.80 -32.94 3.20
CA PRO A 18 -10.11 -32.15 2.03
C PRO A 18 -9.20 -30.92 2.02
N SER A 19 -8.35 -30.83 1.01
CA SER A 19 -7.55 -29.64 0.78
C SER A 19 -8.50 -28.50 0.44
N ASP A 20 -8.57 -27.49 1.31
CA ASP A 20 -9.29 -26.25 1.00
C ASP A 20 -8.72 -25.66 -0.30
N PRO A 21 -9.49 -25.60 -1.40
CA PRO A 21 -9.00 -25.13 -2.69
C PRO A 21 -8.56 -23.67 -2.67
N LEU A 22 -9.01 -22.89 -1.68
CA LEU A 22 -8.62 -21.50 -1.50
C LEU A 22 -7.39 -21.33 -0.61
N SER A 23 -6.90 -22.38 0.04
CA SER A 23 -5.72 -22.26 0.91
C SER A 23 -4.46 -21.99 0.10
N ALA A 24 -3.82 -20.85 0.35
CA ALA A 24 -2.50 -20.50 -0.20
C ALA A 24 -1.37 -20.81 0.80
N LYS A 25 -1.62 -21.63 1.84
CA LYS A 25 -0.65 -21.86 2.92
C LYS A 25 0.72 -22.32 2.40
N ASN A 26 0.72 -23.17 1.37
CA ASN A 26 1.91 -23.77 0.76
C ASN A 26 2.39 -23.03 -0.51
N ASP A 27 1.71 -21.96 -0.91
CA ASP A 27 2.14 -21.17 -2.07
C ASP A 27 3.41 -20.38 -1.71
N PRO A 28 4.29 -20.08 -2.69
CA PRO A 28 5.46 -19.24 -2.45
C PRO A 28 5.06 -17.87 -1.92
N LYS A 29 5.77 -17.39 -0.90
CA LYS A 29 5.57 -16.08 -0.28
C LYS A 29 6.90 -15.41 -0.01
N SER A 30 6.93 -14.09 -0.10
CA SER A 30 8.05 -13.33 0.44
C SER A 30 8.00 -13.29 1.96
N PRO A 31 9.16 -13.30 2.63
CA PRO A 31 9.25 -12.96 4.05
C PRO A 31 8.97 -11.48 4.34
N TRP A 32 8.93 -10.63 3.31
CA TRP A 32 8.73 -9.18 3.40
C TRP A 32 7.37 -8.77 2.85
N TRP A 33 6.74 -7.77 3.47
CA TRP A 33 5.57 -7.10 2.92
C TRP A 33 5.97 -5.85 2.12
N GLU A 34 5.07 -5.32 1.30
CA GLU A 34 5.33 -4.19 0.43
C GLU A 34 4.64 -2.91 0.86
N LEU A 35 5.38 -1.80 0.84
CA LEU A 35 4.87 -0.44 1.01
C LEU A 35 4.91 0.31 -0.33
N GLY A 36 3.75 0.67 -0.88
CA GLY A 36 3.64 1.43 -2.12
C GLY A 36 3.10 2.84 -1.92
N PHE A 37 3.33 3.71 -2.91
CA PHE A 37 2.85 5.10 -2.90
C PHE A 37 1.98 5.38 -4.11
N THR A 38 0.89 6.11 -3.90
CA THR A 38 -0.06 6.52 -4.94
C THR A 38 -0.28 8.03 -4.87
N GLU A 39 -0.42 8.68 -6.03
CA GLU A 39 -0.74 10.10 -6.15
C GLU A 39 -1.97 10.28 -7.06
N PRO A 40 -2.84 11.28 -6.80
CA PRO A 40 -3.90 11.63 -7.75
C PRO A 40 -3.30 12.05 -9.09
N ASN A 41 -4.05 11.91 -10.18
CA ASN A 41 -3.54 12.33 -11.49
C ASN A 41 -3.16 13.82 -11.47
N TYR A 42 -2.12 14.18 -12.19
CA TYR A 42 -1.53 15.52 -12.23
C TYR A 42 -0.98 16.06 -10.91
N MET A 43 -1.28 15.43 -9.77
CA MET A 43 -0.88 15.90 -8.44
C MET A 43 0.43 15.24 -8.00
N LYS A 44 1.51 15.48 -8.76
CA LYS A 44 2.81 14.85 -8.54
C LYS A 44 3.25 15.02 -7.07
N VAL A 45 3.67 13.93 -6.45
CA VAL A 45 4.33 13.91 -5.15
C VAL A 45 5.70 13.24 -5.23
N TRP A 46 6.54 13.57 -4.25
CA TRP A 46 7.81 12.89 -4.00
C TRP A 46 7.89 12.49 -2.53
N VAL A 47 7.96 11.19 -2.26
CA VAL A 47 8.13 10.67 -0.91
C VAL A 47 9.60 10.79 -0.52
N GLU A 48 9.88 11.53 0.54
CA GLU A 48 11.24 11.68 1.02
C GLU A 48 11.67 10.54 1.91
N ASP A 49 10.77 10.12 2.80
CA ASP A 49 11.07 9.12 3.81
C ASP A 49 9.80 8.46 4.35
N THR A 50 9.97 7.22 4.79
CA THR A 50 8.97 6.50 5.57
C THR A 50 9.63 5.76 6.72
N SER A 51 8.87 5.54 7.79
CA SER A 51 9.29 4.69 8.89
C SER A 51 8.11 3.87 9.38
N VAL A 52 8.37 2.66 9.86
CA VAL A 52 7.36 1.72 10.34
C VAL A 52 7.56 1.48 11.82
N GLU A 53 6.51 1.62 12.62
CA GLU A 53 6.40 0.94 13.91
C GLU A 53 5.59 -0.33 13.69
N ASP A 54 6.19 -1.49 13.97
CA ASP A 54 5.51 -2.77 13.83
C ASP A 54 4.62 -3.11 15.04
N ILE A 55 3.87 -4.19 14.95
CA ILE A 55 3.01 -4.68 16.04
C ILE A 55 3.75 -5.04 17.34
N LYS A 56 5.07 -5.21 17.31
CA LYS A 56 5.91 -5.44 18.50
C LYS A 56 6.51 -4.14 19.04
N GLY A 57 6.14 -2.98 18.47
CA GLY A 57 6.65 -1.68 18.87
C GLY A 57 8.07 -1.39 18.39
N ARG A 58 8.62 -2.18 17.46
CA ARG A 58 9.95 -1.95 16.89
C ARG A 58 9.85 -0.91 15.79
N ALA A 59 10.77 0.04 15.79
CA ALA A 59 10.85 1.08 14.78
C ALA A 59 11.87 0.72 13.69
N PHE A 60 11.43 0.79 12.43
CA PHE A 60 12.24 0.60 11.24
C PHE A 60 12.25 1.92 10.48
N MET A 61 13.43 2.51 10.35
CA MET A 61 13.61 3.80 9.66
C MET A 61 13.96 3.58 8.19
N HIS A 62 13.67 4.58 7.36
CA HIS A 62 14.03 4.56 5.93
C HIS A 62 13.45 3.37 5.16
N THR A 63 12.20 3.01 5.47
CA THR A 63 11.51 1.85 4.89
C THR A 63 11.09 2.03 3.43
N GLY A 64 11.33 3.21 2.86
CA GLY A 64 11.02 3.51 1.47
C GLY A 64 10.84 5.00 1.21
N GLY A 65 11.03 5.37 -0.04
CA GLY A 65 10.81 6.71 -0.57
C GLY A 65 10.81 6.69 -2.10
N GLY A 66 10.65 7.87 -2.70
CA GLY A 66 10.70 8.10 -4.13
C GLY A 66 9.35 8.45 -4.76
N SER A 67 9.19 8.08 -6.02
CA SER A 67 7.98 8.40 -6.80
C SER A 67 6.76 7.61 -6.34
N ALA A 68 5.61 8.28 -6.34
CA ALA A 68 4.31 7.64 -6.24
C ALA A 68 3.72 7.33 -7.64
N SER A 69 2.88 6.30 -7.71
CA SER A 69 2.14 5.94 -8.91
C SER A 69 0.96 6.88 -9.12
N GLY A 70 0.90 7.51 -10.29
CA GLY A 70 -0.19 8.36 -10.75
C GLY A 70 -0.09 8.61 -12.25
N GLY A 71 -1.04 9.36 -12.81
CA GLY A 71 -1.14 9.58 -14.26
C GLY A 71 -1.29 11.04 -14.66
N GLN A 72 -1.14 11.30 -15.96
CA GLN A 72 -1.44 12.57 -16.62
C GLN A 72 -2.14 12.26 -17.96
N PRO A 73 -3.36 11.70 -17.94
CA PRO A 73 -4.00 11.06 -19.11
C PRO A 73 -4.31 12.01 -20.28
N GLU A 74 -4.36 13.32 -20.06
CA GLU A 74 -4.71 14.37 -21.05
C GLU A 74 -6.06 14.14 -21.73
N ASP A 75 -7.00 13.59 -20.96
CA ASP A 75 -8.36 13.24 -21.38
C ASP A 75 -9.32 14.44 -21.43
N GLY A 76 -8.86 15.63 -21.01
CA GLY A 76 -9.65 16.86 -21.00
C GLY A 76 -10.75 16.89 -19.93
N THR A 77 -10.71 15.96 -18.96
CA THR A 77 -11.67 15.87 -17.86
C THR A 77 -11.04 16.33 -16.54
N ALA A 78 -11.85 16.45 -15.48
CA ALA A 78 -11.37 16.74 -14.13
C ALA A 78 -10.76 15.49 -13.45
N SER A 79 -9.88 14.76 -14.16
CA SER A 79 -9.33 13.47 -13.77
C SER A 79 -8.34 13.49 -12.59
N ALA A 80 -8.13 14.62 -11.91
CA ALA A 80 -7.45 14.67 -10.62
C ALA A 80 -8.41 14.60 -9.42
N GLN A 81 -9.74 14.60 -9.65
CA GLN A 81 -10.73 14.47 -8.58
C GLN A 81 -10.77 13.03 -8.06
N GLY A 82 -10.33 12.84 -6.81
CA GLY A 82 -10.27 11.53 -6.17
C GLY A 82 -9.16 10.61 -6.68
N TRP A 83 -9.31 9.32 -6.38
CA TRP A 83 -8.32 8.29 -6.67
C TRP A 83 -8.75 7.43 -7.87
N HIS A 84 -7.90 7.35 -8.89
CA HIS A 84 -8.18 6.60 -10.12
C HIS A 84 -7.57 5.19 -10.15
N GLY A 85 -6.81 4.82 -9.13
CA GLY A 85 -6.18 3.52 -8.99
C GLY A 85 -5.22 3.49 -7.82
N VAL A 86 -4.73 2.30 -7.49
CA VAL A 86 -3.64 2.09 -6.52
C VAL A 86 -2.45 1.54 -7.27
N GLY A 87 -1.27 2.12 -7.02
CA GLY A 87 -0.03 1.76 -7.69
C GLY A 87 0.35 0.27 -7.58
N SER A 88 1.32 -0.13 -8.41
CA SER A 88 1.88 -1.49 -8.44
C SER A 88 3.30 -1.58 -7.90
N ASN A 89 4.01 -0.46 -7.73
CA ASN A 89 5.44 -0.45 -7.40
C ASN A 89 5.67 -0.31 -5.89
N GLY A 90 5.40 -1.40 -5.16
CA GLY A 90 5.73 -1.52 -3.75
C GLY A 90 7.24 -1.61 -3.50
N LYS A 91 7.71 -1.08 -2.37
CA LYS A 91 9.04 -1.29 -1.80
C LYS A 91 8.95 -2.39 -0.75
N ALA A 92 9.88 -3.32 -0.75
CA ALA A 92 9.94 -4.35 0.28
C ALA A 92 10.31 -3.74 1.64
N VAL A 93 9.49 -3.98 2.66
CA VAL A 93 9.78 -3.63 4.05
C VAL A 93 10.40 -4.86 4.71
N VAL A 94 11.72 -4.81 4.89
CA VAL A 94 12.53 -5.96 5.35
C VAL A 94 12.60 -5.99 6.87
N GLY A 95 12.36 -7.17 7.46
CA GLY A 95 12.54 -7.45 8.90
C GLY A 95 11.43 -6.95 9.84
N ALA A 96 10.61 -5.99 9.41
CA ALA A 96 9.46 -5.52 10.17
C ALA A 96 8.30 -6.53 10.12
N ASP A 97 7.64 -6.74 11.26
CA ASP A 97 6.30 -7.33 11.24
C ASP A 97 5.31 -6.35 10.57
N LEU A 98 4.04 -6.74 10.45
CA LEU A 98 3.02 -5.85 9.89
C LEU A 98 2.90 -4.55 10.71
N PRO A 99 2.58 -3.42 10.04
CA PRO A 99 2.66 -2.10 10.67
C PRO A 99 1.53 -1.89 11.69
N LYS A 100 1.90 -1.33 12.84
CA LYS A 100 0.97 -0.69 13.78
C LYS A 100 0.71 0.74 13.35
N ARG A 101 1.76 1.46 12.94
CA ARG A 101 1.66 2.80 12.34
C ARG A 101 2.82 3.07 11.39
N ILE A 102 2.60 3.95 10.43
CA ILE A 102 3.59 4.33 9.42
C ILE A 102 3.76 5.84 9.45
N TYR A 103 5.01 6.28 9.58
CA TYR A 103 5.39 7.65 9.32
C TYR A 103 5.65 7.83 7.83
N VAL A 104 5.18 8.94 7.27
CA VAL A 104 5.47 9.35 5.90
C VAL A 104 5.73 10.84 5.84
N ARG A 105 6.75 11.22 5.06
CA ARG A 105 7.06 12.60 4.71
C ARG A 105 7.16 12.73 3.21
N TRP A 106 6.46 13.70 2.63
CA TRP A 106 6.45 13.88 1.18
C TRP A 106 6.34 15.34 0.78
N GLN A 107 6.81 15.61 -0.43
CA GLN A 107 6.66 16.87 -1.12
C GLN A 107 5.46 16.79 -2.05
N SER A 108 4.52 17.71 -1.91
CA SER A 108 3.54 18.02 -2.94
C SER A 108 4.19 18.95 -3.95
N ILE A 109 4.23 18.57 -5.23
CA ILE A 109 4.94 19.35 -6.26
C ILE A 109 4.06 20.46 -6.83
N VAL A 110 2.76 20.20 -6.99
CA VAL A 110 1.78 21.08 -7.64
C VAL A 110 1.40 22.31 -6.81
N GLU A 111 1.39 22.14 -5.50
CA GLU A 111 1.37 23.21 -4.49
C GLU A 111 2.63 22.98 -3.66
N PRO A 112 3.73 23.70 -3.93
CA PRO A 112 5.02 23.48 -3.26
C PRO A 112 4.90 23.57 -1.74
N GLN A 113 4.60 22.42 -1.13
CA GLN A 113 4.34 22.23 0.29
C GLN A 113 4.81 20.83 0.67
N THR A 114 5.53 20.74 1.77
CA THR A 114 5.97 19.45 2.32
C THR A 114 5.11 19.10 3.51
N TYR A 115 4.74 17.83 3.60
CA TYR A 115 3.86 17.30 4.64
C TYR A 115 4.53 16.15 5.36
N LYS A 116 4.07 15.91 6.59
CA LYS A 116 4.39 14.71 7.36
C LYS A 116 3.18 14.20 8.12
N ALA A 117 3.10 12.89 8.28
CA ALA A 117 2.05 12.25 9.05
C ALA A 117 2.54 10.96 9.70
N TRP A 118 2.00 10.68 10.88
CA TRP A 118 1.86 9.32 11.38
C TRP A 118 0.47 8.81 11.01
N VAL A 119 0.42 7.60 10.45
CA VAL A 119 -0.82 6.95 10.04
C VAL A 119 -0.97 5.65 10.80
N ASP A 120 -1.98 5.59 11.67
CA ASP A 120 -2.31 4.36 12.38
C ASP A 120 -2.95 3.35 11.44
N ILE A 121 -2.46 2.11 11.53
CA ILE A 121 -2.96 1.00 10.73
C ILE A 121 -3.87 0.16 11.63
N PRO A 122 -5.15 -0.02 11.29
CA PRO A 122 -6.06 -0.78 12.13
C PRO A 122 -5.75 -2.29 12.05
N GLU A 123 -6.23 -3.06 13.02
CA GLU A 123 -5.99 -4.50 13.06
C GLU A 123 -6.60 -5.22 11.88
N GLU A 124 -7.79 -4.79 11.45
CA GLU A 124 -8.51 -5.31 10.30
C GLU A 124 -7.68 -5.19 9.02
N ALA A 125 -6.89 -4.11 8.88
CA ALA A 125 -5.97 -3.97 7.76
C ALA A 125 -4.86 -5.03 7.80
N ARG A 126 -4.30 -5.30 8.98
CA ARG A 126 -3.27 -6.33 9.16
C ARG A 126 -3.83 -7.73 8.93
N GLN A 127 -5.05 -8.01 9.37
CA GLN A 127 -5.72 -9.28 9.08
C GLN A 127 -5.93 -9.45 7.58
N LEU A 128 -6.41 -8.42 6.88
CA LEU A 128 -6.55 -8.45 5.43
C LEU A 128 -5.19 -8.65 4.72
N MET A 129 -4.12 -8.03 5.21
CA MET A 129 -2.76 -8.25 4.70
C MET A 129 -2.34 -9.72 4.86
N LEU A 130 -2.59 -10.34 6.03
CA LEU A 130 -2.29 -11.75 6.28
C LEU A 130 -3.14 -12.68 5.42
N GLU A 131 -4.44 -12.42 5.28
CA GLU A 131 -5.35 -13.19 4.44
C GLU A 131 -4.93 -13.11 2.97
N SER A 132 -4.49 -11.94 2.50
CA SER A 132 -4.13 -11.72 1.10
C SER A 132 -3.03 -12.67 0.58
N VAL A 133 -2.15 -13.15 1.47
CA VAL A 133 -1.08 -14.11 1.15
C VAL A 133 -1.39 -15.54 1.60
N ASN A 134 -2.40 -15.75 2.44
CA ASN A 134 -2.78 -17.08 2.93
C ASN A 134 -4.00 -17.67 2.24
N GLN A 135 -4.70 -16.87 1.44
CA GLN A 135 -5.82 -17.30 0.61
C GLN A 135 -5.58 -16.97 -0.86
N ARG A 136 -6.01 -17.87 -1.75
CA ARG A 136 -6.11 -17.66 -3.19
C ARG A 136 -7.37 -16.88 -3.50
N CYS A 137 -7.39 -16.20 -4.64
CA CYS A 137 -8.59 -15.52 -5.11
C CYS A 137 -9.69 -16.54 -5.43
N ALA A 138 -10.89 -16.36 -4.86
CA ALA A 138 -12.01 -17.26 -5.08
C ALA A 138 -12.47 -17.35 -6.55
N LYS A 139 -12.18 -16.31 -7.36
CA LYS A 139 -12.49 -16.27 -8.80
C LYS A 139 -11.50 -17.07 -9.65
N THR A 140 -10.29 -17.30 -9.14
CA THR A 140 -9.18 -17.98 -9.83
C THR A 140 -8.42 -18.87 -8.84
N PRO A 141 -9.07 -19.87 -8.22
CA PRO A 141 -8.48 -20.71 -7.17
C PRO A 141 -7.31 -21.58 -7.66
N GLU A 142 -7.17 -21.75 -8.98
CA GLU A 142 -6.05 -22.42 -9.64
C GLU A 142 -4.77 -21.59 -9.67
N GLN A 143 -4.88 -20.26 -9.52
CA GLN A 143 -3.73 -19.37 -9.47
C GLN A 143 -3.15 -19.34 -8.06
N LYS A 144 -1.82 -19.25 -7.97
CA LYS A 144 -1.14 -19.09 -6.68
C LYS A 144 -1.64 -17.82 -5.98
N GLY A 145 -1.75 -17.90 -4.66
CA GLY A 145 -2.04 -16.74 -3.82
C GLY A 145 -0.98 -15.65 -3.98
N ARG A 146 -1.26 -14.47 -3.41
CA ARG A 146 -0.35 -13.35 -3.54
C ARG A 146 1.00 -13.68 -2.91
N TYR A 147 2.07 -13.33 -3.61
CA TYR A 147 3.43 -13.52 -3.13
C TYR A 147 3.74 -12.65 -1.90
N ASN A 148 3.22 -11.41 -1.88
CA ASN A 148 3.51 -10.42 -0.85
C ASN A 148 2.23 -9.80 -0.33
N ALA A 149 2.15 -9.61 0.99
CA ALA A 149 1.17 -8.70 1.58
C ALA A 149 1.57 -7.28 1.18
N SER A 150 0.60 -6.39 0.97
CA SER A 150 0.92 -5.03 0.55
C SER A 150 -0.02 -3.98 1.13
N LEU A 151 0.56 -2.82 1.41
CA LEU A 151 -0.09 -1.62 1.91
C LEU A 151 0.35 -0.44 1.05
N TYR A 152 -0.59 0.44 0.70
CA TYR A 152 -0.34 1.60 -0.14
C TYR A 152 -0.77 2.87 0.57
N LEU A 153 0.10 3.88 0.54
CA LEU A 153 -0.21 5.24 0.97
C LEU A 153 -0.51 6.10 -0.26
N GLY A 154 -1.73 6.62 -0.31
CA GLY A 154 -2.14 7.68 -1.22
C GLY A 154 -1.81 9.00 -0.59
N LEU A 155 -1.01 9.81 -1.26
CA LEU A 155 -0.53 11.09 -0.78
C LEU A 155 -1.02 12.16 -1.72
N ALA A 156 -1.80 13.10 -1.20
CA ALA A 156 -2.42 14.16 -1.98
C ALA A 156 -1.94 15.54 -1.53
N PRO A 157 -2.13 16.56 -2.37
CA PRO A 157 -2.09 17.96 -1.96
C PRO A 157 -2.96 18.22 -0.71
N GLY A 158 -2.73 19.33 -0.03
CA GLY A 158 -3.45 19.69 1.19
C GLY A 158 -3.27 18.70 2.34
N GLY A 159 -2.28 17.80 2.28
CA GLY A 159 -1.95 16.86 3.35
C GLY A 159 -2.86 15.63 3.46
N GLY A 160 -3.71 15.36 2.48
CA GLY A 160 -4.61 14.19 2.54
C GLY A 160 -3.86 12.86 2.39
N VAL A 161 -4.11 11.92 3.29
CA VAL A 161 -3.58 10.55 3.21
C VAL A 161 -4.70 9.52 3.20
N GLN A 162 -4.70 8.63 2.22
CA GLN A 162 -5.58 7.47 2.16
C GLN A 162 -4.76 6.19 2.15
N VAL A 163 -5.17 5.18 2.92
CA VAL A 163 -4.47 3.90 2.99
C VAL A 163 -5.30 2.81 2.33
N TRP A 164 -4.64 1.95 1.56
CA TRP A 164 -5.22 0.71 1.05
C TRP A 164 -4.38 -0.51 1.39
N VAL A 165 -5.05 -1.64 1.53
CA VAL A 165 -4.46 -2.98 1.47
C VAL A 165 -5.05 -3.69 0.26
N ARG A 166 -4.27 -4.55 -0.41
CA ARG A 166 -4.83 -5.42 -1.46
C ARG A 166 -5.29 -6.75 -0.86
N ASP A 167 -6.54 -7.12 -1.14
CA ASP A 167 -7.10 -8.43 -0.77
C ASP A 167 -6.45 -9.58 -1.58
N SER A 168 -6.90 -10.82 -1.35
CA SER A 168 -6.41 -12.02 -2.05
C SER A 168 -6.70 -12.02 -3.57
N CYS A 169 -7.66 -11.21 -4.03
CA CYS A 169 -8.02 -11.00 -5.43
C CYS A 169 -7.41 -9.71 -6.02
N HIS A 170 -6.41 -9.12 -5.34
CA HIS A 170 -5.74 -7.88 -5.73
C HIS A 170 -6.63 -6.62 -5.71
N HIS A 171 -7.85 -6.67 -5.18
CA HIS A 171 -8.68 -5.47 -5.07
C HIS A 171 -8.14 -4.55 -3.97
N PRO A 172 -8.02 -3.24 -4.23
CA PRO A 172 -7.62 -2.29 -3.21
C PRO A 172 -8.78 -2.00 -2.25
N VAL A 173 -8.60 -2.28 -0.97
CA VAL A 173 -9.56 -2.01 0.11
C VAL A 173 -9.07 -0.81 0.90
N LYS A 174 -9.91 0.23 1.02
CA LYS A 174 -9.61 1.40 1.88
C LYS A 174 -9.66 0.97 3.34
N VAL A 175 -8.59 1.22 4.09
CA VAL A 175 -8.49 0.75 5.48
C VAL A 175 -8.25 1.86 6.51
N ALA A 176 -7.66 2.98 6.10
CA ALA A 176 -7.42 4.12 7.00
C ALA A 176 -7.33 5.43 6.21
N ARG A 177 -7.54 6.55 6.89
CA ARG A 177 -7.33 7.90 6.37
C ARG A 177 -6.64 8.74 7.43
N ALA A 178 -5.79 9.65 7.01
CA ALA A 178 -5.16 10.62 7.91
C ALA A 178 -5.07 11.99 7.23
N GLN A 179 -4.92 13.01 8.06
CA GLN A 179 -4.62 14.37 7.64
C GLN A 179 -3.22 14.70 8.13
N ALA A 180 -2.34 15.05 7.22
CA ALA A 180 -0.98 15.44 7.53
C ALA A 180 -0.88 16.89 7.95
N GLU A 181 0.15 17.18 8.72
CA GLU A 181 0.60 18.52 9.03
C GLU A 181 1.66 18.98 8.04
N VAL A 182 1.76 20.30 7.88
CA VAL A 182 2.83 20.93 7.12
C VAL A 182 4.17 20.66 7.83
N GLU A 183 5.18 20.22 7.09
CA GLU A 183 6.54 20.24 7.63
C GLU A 183 7.07 21.69 7.63
N PRO A 184 7.42 22.25 8.81
CA PRO A 184 8.04 23.58 8.90
C PRO A 184 9.39 23.70 8.20
N LEU A 185 10.19 22.63 8.16
CA LEU A 185 11.49 22.61 7.46
C LEU A 185 11.37 22.57 5.94
N GLY A 186 10.15 22.45 5.38
CA GLY A 186 9.94 22.37 3.94
C GLY A 186 10.60 21.11 3.33
N PRO A 187 11.01 21.13 2.05
CA PRO A 187 11.57 19.97 1.36
C PRO A 187 13.00 19.64 1.82
N SER A 188 13.37 18.36 1.72
CA SER A 188 14.70 17.82 2.02
C SER A 188 15.23 18.24 3.41
N GLN A 189 14.37 18.30 4.42
CA GLN A 189 14.72 18.71 5.79
C GLN A 189 15.40 20.10 5.84
N GLY A 190 15.04 21.01 4.93
CA GLY A 190 15.65 22.34 4.80
C GLY A 190 17.05 22.33 4.16
N LYS A 191 17.60 21.16 3.81
CA LYS A 191 18.98 21.00 3.31
C LYS A 191 19.15 21.34 1.83
N ASN A 192 18.05 21.59 1.10
CA ASN A 192 18.07 21.84 -0.34
C ASN A 192 17.62 23.25 -0.73
N GLN A 193 17.83 24.25 0.14
CA GLN A 193 17.50 25.67 -0.14
C GLN A 193 16.03 25.86 -0.58
N GLY A 194 15.10 25.10 -0.02
CA GLY A 194 13.67 25.14 -0.38
C GLY A 194 13.32 24.54 -1.75
N ARG A 195 14.28 23.97 -2.48
CA ARG A 195 14.03 23.37 -3.79
C ARG A 195 13.35 22.00 -3.66
N TYR A 196 12.25 21.86 -4.38
CA TYR A 196 11.48 20.63 -4.52
C TYR A 196 12.15 19.66 -5.51
N ALA A 197 11.82 18.36 -5.40
CA ALA A 197 12.42 17.29 -6.18
C ALA A 197 12.18 17.43 -7.69
N TYR A 198 11.05 18.05 -8.08
CA TYR A 198 10.67 18.27 -9.46
C TYR A 198 10.08 19.66 -9.67
N PRO A 199 10.18 20.24 -10.87
CA PRO A 199 9.28 21.30 -11.29
C PRO A 199 7.87 20.76 -11.54
N VAL A 200 6.86 21.63 -11.46
CA VAL A 200 5.50 21.29 -11.91
C VAL A 200 5.53 21.03 -13.42
N SER A 201 5.00 19.88 -13.87
CA SER A 201 4.97 19.54 -15.30
C SER A 201 4.01 20.46 -16.06
N GLU A 202 4.30 20.71 -17.34
CA GLU A 202 3.41 21.51 -18.21
C GLU A 202 1.99 20.94 -18.29
N LYS A 203 1.84 19.62 -18.26
CA LYS A 203 0.52 18.96 -18.24
C LYS A 203 -0.25 19.29 -16.95
N SER A 204 0.45 19.29 -15.81
CA SER A 204 -0.15 19.61 -14.51
C SER A 204 -0.50 21.10 -14.41
N LYS A 205 0.36 21.99 -14.94
CA LYS A 205 0.06 23.43 -15.03
C LYS A 205 -1.24 23.67 -15.82
N ARG A 206 -1.33 23.14 -17.04
CA ARG A 206 -2.55 23.26 -17.87
C ARG A 206 -3.79 22.69 -17.18
N TYR A 207 -3.65 21.55 -16.50
CA TYR A 207 -4.76 20.97 -15.74
C TYR A 207 -5.22 21.92 -14.62
N ILE A 208 -4.29 22.41 -13.80
CA ILE A 208 -4.57 23.27 -12.65
C ILE A 208 -5.15 24.62 -13.10
N GLU A 209 -4.66 25.20 -14.20
CA GLU A 209 -5.24 26.41 -14.79
C GLU A 209 -6.71 26.22 -15.18
N ARG A 210 -7.08 25.03 -15.67
CA ARG A 210 -8.43 24.73 -16.13
C ARG A 210 -9.38 24.29 -15.02
N PHE A 211 -8.92 23.47 -14.08
CA PHE A 211 -9.77 22.78 -13.11
C PHE A 211 -9.44 23.10 -11.65
N GLY A 212 -8.31 23.77 -11.38
CA GLY A 212 -7.77 23.95 -10.05
C GLY A 212 -7.19 22.66 -9.45
N ILE A 213 -6.68 22.79 -8.23
CA ILE A 213 -6.33 21.64 -7.38
C ILE A 213 -7.61 21.24 -6.63
N PRO A 214 -8.10 19.99 -6.75
CA PRO A 214 -9.40 19.60 -6.20
C PRO A 214 -9.29 19.21 -4.72
N TYR A 215 -8.93 20.16 -3.86
CA TYR A 215 -8.83 19.96 -2.41
C TYR A 215 -10.06 19.26 -1.84
N GLY A 216 -9.84 18.25 -1.01
CA GLY A 216 -10.90 17.50 -0.33
C GLY A 216 -11.60 16.42 -1.17
N SER A 217 -11.21 16.24 -2.45
CA SER A 217 -11.81 15.22 -3.33
C SER A 217 -11.29 13.79 -3.14
N TRP A 218 -10.23 13.60 -2.33
CA TRP A 218 -9.53 12.33 -2.09
C TRP A 218 -9.88 11.68 -0.76
#